data_AF-A0AAN8EDT0-F1
#
_entry.id   AF-A0AAN8EDT0-F1
#
_cell.length_a   1.000
_cell.length_b   1.000
_cell.length_c   1.000
_cell.angle_alpha   90.00
_cell.angle_beta   90.00
_cell.angle_gamma   90.00
#
_symmetry.space_group_name_H-M   'P 1'
#
loop_
_entity.id
_entity.type
_entity.pdbx_description
1 polymer ?
#
loop_
_entity_poly.entity_id
_entity_poly.type
_entity_poly.pdbx_seq_one_letter_code
_entity_poly.pdbx_strand_id
1 'polypeptide(L)'
;MATDLTGNCIAPFFDESLFPETGGLISGRICIPVAELNATCCVPCPYSDWIYADGFESRTEVASWVSVAAMFSTLFVLVSYAVLPTKWTSRHYLSVCLALGVLCMELAFLIPLADRPAQCKNEITPNDMRSNLTCAFSGAFLIFGGWACVIWVFWRALALHLQICWEVNAGKMFFWVTLVVGWLIPAAGVALTLSLTGVSYRFGNICHINHKLGLEDFWGPLLAFATLALVLQFITIGYCINVYVRSLFDDKATTENSSGVPTYSGSINTASARQAYRRVKRVVELQWRGATIVLLIIAEVVFFAIIFVSMDNSSQVNDELFERSLPWVTCLAMTGGNKKQCLPQAKGLVKDEGIVIAVLIVLAMSGFWLLIFLGRWSMVLGWRDLFRSKILKRRHEFVSADAGHFSNDPRTYEMLDSTKTTPALNISSPDRVLSPGQAHPLRSSPMTPEPDAKLHDSYFPRKTSVRINDHIVSPETPAPAYYSPESPRFFPSRAWDARTTQARPNYLPGTAVSKDYT
;
A
#
# COMPACT_ATOMS: atom_id res chain seq x y z
N MET A 1 19.13 -52.02 -20.87
CA MET A 1 17.74 -52.53 -20.94
C MET A 1 16.87 -51.39 -20.46
N ALA A 2 16.12 -50.75 -21.35
CA ALA A 2 15.01 -49.90 -20.90
C ALA A 2 13.98 -50.86 -20.30
N THR A 3 13.74 -50.78 -19.00
CA THR A 3 12.60 -51.43 -18.37
C THR A 3 11.35 -50.92 -19.05
N ASP A 4 10.51 -51.82 -19.54
CA ASP A 4 9.26 -51.46 -20.18
C ASP A 4 8.28 -50.92 -19.12
N LEU A 5 8.31 -49.60 -18.93
CA LEU A 5 7.52 -48.90 -17.90
C LEU A 5 6.02 -48.91 -18.20
N THR A 6 5.62 -49.31 -19.42
CA THR A 6 4.20 -49.44 -19.76
C THR A 6 3.57 -50.63 -19.08
N GLY A 7 4.32 -51.69 -18.77
CA GLY A 7 3.77 -52.88 -18.12
C GLY A 7 2.55 -53.42 -18.86
N ASN A 8 1.41 -53.53 -18.16
CA ASN A 8 0.14 -53.96 -18.74
C ASN A 8 -0.65 -52.82 -19.43
N CYS A 9 -0.16 -51.58 -19.35
CA CYS A 9 -0.78 -50.42 -19.97
C CYS A 9 -0.31 -50.23 -21.41
N ILE A 10 -1.16 -49.57 -22.21
CA ILE A 10 -0.85 -49.22 -23.60
C ILE A 10 -0.07 -47.89 -23.60
N ALA A 11 0.98 -47.80 -24.43
CA ALA A 11 1.70 -46.54 -24.63
C ALA A 11 0.74 -45.39 -25.03
N PRO A 12 0.88 -44.17 -24.48
CA PRO A 12 2.00 -43.67 -23.67
C PRO A 12 1.83 -43.84 -22.15
N PHE A 13 0.83 -44.59 -21.69
CA PHE A 13 0.52 -44.72 -20.27
C PHE A 13 1.47 -45.71 -19.58
N PHE A 14 1.73 -45.47 -18.30
CA PHE A 14 2.60 -46.33 -17.49
C PHE A 14 1.82 -47.06 -16.42
N ASP A 15 2.23 -48.29 -16.12
CA ASP A 15 1.62 -49.12 -15.07
C ASP A 15 2.08 -48.65 -13.70
N GLU A 16 1.14 -48.23 -12.84
CA GLU A 16 1.43 -47.69 -11.51
C GLU A 16 2.24 -48.67 -10.65
N SER A 17 2.01 -49.98 -10.81
CA SER A 17 2.66 -51.02 -10.00
C SER A 17 4.18 -51.09 -10.17
N LEU A 18 4.70 -50.50 -11.25
CA LEU A 18 6.13 -50.43 -11.53
C LEU A 18 6.84 -49.27 -10.83
N PHE A 19 6.09 -48.40 -10.12
CA PHE A 19 6.63 -47.21 -9.47
C PHE A 19 6.55 -47.31 -7.95
N PRO A 20 7.52 -46.74 -7.21
CA PRO A 20 7.54 -46.82 -5.75
C PRO A 20 6.35 -46.09 -5.12
N GLU A 21 5.78 -46.66 -4.06
CA GLU A 21 4.72 -46.03 -3.26
C GLU A 21 5.25 -44.99 -2.25
N THR A 22 6.49 -44.52 -2.41
CA THR A 22 7.10 -43.53 -1.53
C THR A 22 7.89 -42.49 -2.33
N GLY A 23 7.86 -41.25 -1.85
CA GLY A 23 8.52 -40.10 -2.46
C GLY A 23 7.67 -39.35 -3.48
N GLY A 24 7.83 -38.02 -3.53
CA GLY A 24 6.98 -37.14 -4.34
C GLY A 24 5.53 -37.10 -3.85
N LEU A 25 4.66 -36.46 -4.63
CA LEU A 25 3.23 -36.40 -4.33
C LEU A 25 2.49 -37.56 -5.04
N ILE A 26 2.30 -38.68 -4.33
CA ILE A 26 1.62 -39.87 -4.86
C ILE A 26 0.16 -39.56 -5.22
N SER A 27 -0.56 -38.81 -4.38
CA SER A 27 -1.93 -38.36 -4.69
C SER A 27 -2.00 -37.35 -5.85
N GLY A 28 -0.86 -36.91 -6.37
CA GLY A 28 -0.74 -36.07 -7.54
C GLY A 28 -0.57 -36.88 -8.84
N ARG A 29 -0.44 -38.20 -8.76
CA ARG A 29 -0.46 -39.07 -9.94
C ARG A 29 -1.86 -39.05 -10.56
N ILE A 30 -1.91 -38.99 -11.88
CA ILE A 30 -3.16 -39.05 -12.63
C ILE A 30 -3.24 -40.45 -13.23
N CYS A 31 -3.82 -41.35 -12.46
CA CYS A 31 -3.95 -42.75 -12.81
C CYS A 31 -5.41 -43.19 -12.81
N ILE A 32 -5.72 -44.12 -13.70
CA ILE A 32 -7.06 -44.63 -13.91
C ILE A 32 -6.99 -46.16 -13.90
N PRO A 33 -7.84 -46.83 -13.11
CA PRO A 33 -7.94 -48.29 -13.14
C PRO A 33 -8.59 -48.75 -14.46
N VAL A 34 -7.95 -49.67 -15.17
CA VAL A 34 -8.48 -50.27 -16.41
C VAL A 34 -8.76 -51.75 -16.17
N ALA A 35 -10.03 -52.08 -15.96
CA ALA A 35 -10.47 -53.43 -15.58
C ALA A 35 -10.05 -54.50 -16.60
N GLU A 36 -10.09 -54.17 -17.90
CA GLU A 36 -9.74 -55.10 -19.00
C GLU A 36 -8.27 -55.51 -18.98
N LEU A 37 -7.38 -54.64 -18.50
CA LEU A 37 -5.94 -54.86 -18.42
C LEU A 37 -5.50 -55.33 -17.03
N ASN A 38 -6.42 -55.38 -16.06
CA ASN A 38 -6.15 -55.61 -14.64
C ASN A 38 -4.97 -54.76 -14.13
N ALA A 39 -4.93 -53.49 -14.53
CA ALA A 39 -3.82 -52.57 -14.25
C ALA A 39 -4.33 -51.15 -14.01
N THR A 40 -3.56 -50.36 -13.26
CA THR A 40 -3.82 -48.94 -13.04
C THR A 40 -2.86 -48.14 -13.91
N CYS A 41 -3.40 -47.46 -14.91
CA CYS A 41 -2.61 -46.78 -15.94
C CYS A 41 -2.53 -45.28 -15.68
N CYS A 42 -1.31 -44.76 -15.65
CA CYS A 42 -1.00 -43.37 -15.32
C CYS A 42 -0.56 -42.57 -16.54
N VAL A 43 -0.95 -41.30 -16.56
CA VAL A 43 -0.43 -40.31 -17.52
C VAL A 43 1.01 -39.94 -17.12
N PRO A 44 1.95 -39.81 -18.09
CA PRO A 44 3.30 -39.39 -17.78
C PRO A 44 3.39 -37.97 -17.20
N CYS A 45 4.35 -37.75 -16.31
CA CYS A 45 4.67 -36.45 -15.72
C CYS A 45 5.66 -35.68 -16.62
N PRO A 46 5.51 -34.35 -16.80
CA PRO A 46 4.50 -33.49 -16.19
C PRO A 46 3.18 -33.51 -16.95
N TYR A 47 2.08 -33.54 -16.19
CA TYR A 47 0.73 -33.61 -16.77
C TYR A 47 0.44 -32.47 -17.76
N SER A 48 0.92 -31.26 -17.46
CA SER A 48 0.75 -30.07 -18.31
C SER A 48 1.22 -30.29 -19.75
N ASP A 49 2.24 -31.11 -19.95
CA ASP A 49 2.80 -31.38 -21.27
C ASP A 49 1.89 -32.25 -22.12
N TRP A 50 0.86 -32.89 -21.57
CA TRP A 50 -0.10 -33.70 -22.32
C TRP A 50 -1.41 -32.97 -22.62
N ILE A 51 -1.72 -31.92 -21.85
CA ILE A 51 -2.99 -31.18 -21.95
C ILE A 51 -2.85 -29.80 -22.60
N TYR A 52 -1.68 -29.17 -22.51
CA TYR A 52 -1.43 -27.84 -23.10
C TYR A 52 -0.56 -27.94 -24.35
N ALA A 53 -0.60 -26.90 -25.18
CA ALA A 53 0.23 -26.85 -26.38
C ALA A 53 1.73 -26.80 -26.03
N ASP A 54 2.57 -27.23 -26.97
CA ASP A 54 4.03 -27.19 -26.79
C ASP A 54 4.51 -25.77 -26.44
N GLY A 55 5.50 -25.67 -25.56
CA GLY A 55 6.04 -24.40 -25.06
C GLY A 55 5.22 -23.75 -23.93
N PHE A 56 4.28 -24.46 -23.32
CA PHE A 56 3.53 -23.99 -22.13
C PHE A 56 4.47 -23.49 -21.02
N GLU A 57 5.50 -24.26 -20.67
CA GLU A 57 6.47 -23.90 -19.65
C GLU A 57 7.23 -22.60 -19.97
N SER A 58 7.67 -22.44 -21.22
CA SER A 58 8.34 -21.20 -21.66
C SER A 58 7.40 -19.99 -21.57
N ARG A 59 6.10 -20.18 -21.84
CA ARG A 59 5.10 -19.11 -21.71
C ARG A 59 4.79 -18.78 -20.25
N THR A 60 4.79 -19.75 -19.35
CA THR A 60 4.62 -19.49 -17.91
C THR A 60 5.85 -18.84 -17.28
N GLU A 61 7.06 -19.07 -17.83
CA GLU A 61 8.30 -18.38 -17.41
C GLU A 61 8.22 -16.85 -17.56
N VAL A 62 7.42 -16.35 -18.53
CA VAL A 62 7.19 -14.92 -18.72
C VAL A 62 6.67 -14.26 -17.44
N ALA A 63 5.78 -14.94 -16.70
CA ALA A 63 5.27 -14.43 -15.43
C ALA A 63 6.38 -14.28 -14.38
N SER A 64 7.33 -15.22 -14.34
CA SER A 64 8.47 -15.13 -13.42
C SER A 64 9.36 -13.93 -13.72
N TRP A 65 9.62 -13.64 -15.00
CA TRP A 65 10.37 -12.43 -15.39
C TRP A 65 9.62 -11.13 -15.11
N VAL A 66 8.29 -11.12 -15.30
CA VAL A 66 7.44 -10.00 -14.86
C VAL A 66 7.55 -9.80 -13.35
N SER A 67 7.55 -10.88 -12.58
CA SER A 67 7.70 -10.83 -11.12
C SER A 67 9.06 -10.26 -10.70
N VAL A 68 10.14 -10.58 -11.40
CA VAL A 68 11.46 -9.96 -11.18
C VAL A 68 11.39 -8.45 -11.37
N ALA A 69 10.74 -7.97 -12.43
CA ALA A 69 10.57 -6.54 -12.68
C ALA A 69 9.69 -5.86 -11.62
N ALA A 70 8.60 -6.52 -11.20
CA ALA A 70 7.74 -6.05 -10.12
C ALA A 70 8.48 -6.00 -8.77
N MET A 71 9.35 -6.97 -8.50
CA MET A 71 10.15 -7.03 -7.28
C MET A 71 11.09 -5.82 -7.15
N PHE A 72 11.68 -5.32 -8.24
CA PHE A 72 12.42 -4.06 -8.18
C PHE A 72 11.56 -2.88 -7.73
N SER A 73 10.28 -2.88 -8.13
CA SER A 73 9.31 -1.85 -7.73
C SER A 73 8.96 -1.97 -6.24
N THR A 74 8.73 -3.19 -5.74
CA THR A 74 8.51 -3.49 -4.32
C THR A 74 9.73 -3.11 -3.48
N LEU A 75 10.93 -3.50 -3.91
CA LEU A 75 12.20 -3.17 -3.24
C LEU A 75 12.44 -1.66 -3.22
N PHE A 76 12.14 -0.94 -4.31
CA PHE A 76 12.24 0.52 -4.31
C PHE A 76 11.34 1.14 -3.22
N VAL A 77 10.11 0.66 -3.06
CA VAL A 77 9.18 1.13 -2.01
C VAL A 77 9.72 0.79 -0.62
N LEU A 78 10.15 -0.45 -0.37
CA LEU A 78 10.67 -0.90 0.92
C LEU A 78 11.96 -0.18 1.31
N VAL A 79 12.91 -0.04 0.39
CA VAL A 79 14.17 0.70 0.63
C VAL A 79 13.88 2.18 0.83
N SER A 80 12.93 2.76 0.08
CA SER A 80 12.46 4.13 0.34
C SER A 80 11.90 4.26 1.77
N TYR A 81 11.11 3.29 2.22
CA TYR A 81 10.62 3.27 3.60
C TYR A 81 11.72 3.09 4.64
N ALA A 82 12.78 2.34 4.36
CA ALA A 82 13.89 2.15 5.31
C ALA A 82 14.79 3.40 5.40
N VAL A 83 15.15 3.98 4.25
CA VAL A 83 16.21 4.99 4.14
C VAL A 83 15.66 6.42 4.22
N LEU A 84 14.55 6.71 3.54
CA LEU A 84 14.06 8.09 3.45
C LEU A 84 13.23 8.47 4.69
N PRO A 85 13.34 9.72 5.17
CA PRO A 85 12.53 10.22 6.28
C PRO A 85 11.03 10.26 5.92
N THR A 86 10.19 10.22 6.95
CA THR A 86 8.73 10.23 6.87
C THR A 86 8.15 11.41 6.09
N LYS A 87 8.85 12.55 6.05
CA LYS A 87 8.44 13.71 5.22
C LYS A 87 8.31 13.37 3.74
N TRP A 88 9.12 12.45 3.22
CA TRP A 88 9.11 12.05 1.80
C TRP A 88 8.24 10.83 1.54
N THR A 89 8.18 9.91 2.50
CA THR A 89 7.50 8.62 2.32
C THR A 89 6.08 8.59 2.84
N SER A 90 5.80 9.38 3.88
CA SER A 90 4.60 9.26 4.72
C SER A 90 4.31 7.79 5.11
N ARG A 91 5.38 7.02 5.35
CA ARG A 91 5.31 5.57 5.59
C ARG A 91 4.40 5.27 6.79
N HIS A 92 3.58 4.24 6.62
CA HIS A 92 2.72 3.68 7.67
C HIS A 92 3.01 2.19 7.79
N TYR A 93 3.04 1.66 9.01
CA TYR A 93 3.46 0.28 9.26
C TYR A 93 2.58 -0.74 8.52
N LEU A 94 1.25 -0.53 8.44
CA LEU A 94 0.35 -1.38 7.64
C LEU A 94 0.77 -1.48 6.18
N SER A 95 1.28 -0.40 5.59
CA SER A 95 1.78 -0.39 4.21
C SER A 95 3.14 -1.05 4.07
N VAL A 96 4.00 -0.96 5.09
CA VAL A 96 5.29 -1.67 5.13
C VAL A 96 5.05 -3.17 5.22
N CYS A 97 4.19 -3.61 6.13
CA CYS A 97 3.91 -5.04 6.32
C CYS A 97 3.19 -5.65 5.11
N LEU A 98 2.26 -4.92 4.47
CA LEU A 98 1.69 -5.33 3.19
C LEU A 98 2.77 -5.50 2.11
N ALA A 99 3.69 -4.53 1.99
CA ALA A 99 4.77 -4.62 1.00
C ALA A 99 5.74 -5.79 1.27
N LEU A 100 5.97 -6.13 2.54
CA LEU A 100 6.73 -7.33 2.91
C LEU A 100 5.98 -8.62 2.52
N GLY A 101 4.65 -8.65 2.67
CA GLY A 101 3.83 -9.79 2.21
C GLY A 101 3.90 -9.99 0.70
N VAL A 102 3.83 -8.92 -0.08
CA VAL A 102 4.00 -9.00 -1.55
C VAL A 102 5.42 -9.40 -1.92
N LEU A 103 6.45 -8.90 -1.23
CA LEU A 103 7.83 -9.34 -1.47
C LEU A 103 7.96 -10.86 -1.27
N CYS A 104 7.36 -11.42 -0.22
CA CYS A 104 7.32 -12.86 -0.01
C CYS A 104 6.62 -13.57 -1.19
N MET A 105 5.50 -13.04 -1.68
CA MET A 105 4.82 -13.61 -2.83
C MET A 105 5.69 -13.57 -4.11
N GLU A 106 6.44 -12.49 -4.35
CA GLU A 106 7.36 -12.38 -5.49
C GLU A 106 8.54 -13.36 -5.39
N LEU A 107 9.04 -13.64 -4.19
CA LEU A 107 10.07 -14.65 -3.97
C LEU A 107 9.62 -16.05 -4.42
N ALA A 108 8.32 -16.34 -4.39
CA ALA A 108 7.79 -17.62 -4.87
C ALA A 108 8.04 -17.87 -6.36
N PHE A 109 8.13 -16.80 -7.17
CA PHE A 109 8.44 -16.88 -8.60
C PHE A 109 9.94 -16.82 -8.86
N LEU A 110 10.67 -16.04 -8.06
CA LEU A 110 12.11 -15.88 -8.21
C LEU A 110 12.88 -17.17 -7.92
N ILE A 111 12.49 -17.89 -6.87
CA ILE A 111 13.15 -19.13 -6.43
C ILE A 111 13.19 -20.20 -7.55
N PRO A 112 12.06 -20.61 -8.15
CA PRO A 112 12.08 -21.60 -9.21
C PRO A 112 12.70 -21.07 -10.51
N LEU A 113 12.65 -19.75 -10.77
CA LEU A 113 13.35 -19.15 -11.91
C LEU A 113 14.87 -19.29 -11.78
N ALA A 114 15.40 -19.14 -10.57
CA ALA A 114 16.83 -19.26 -10.30
C ALA A 114 17.33 -20.72 -10.32
N ASP A 115 16.53 -21.65 -9.78
CA ASP A 115 16.95 -23.05 -9.62
C ASP A 115 16.61 -23.95 -10.82
N ARG A 116 15.54 -23.64 -11.58
CA ARG A 116 15.00 -24.48 -12.67
C ARG A 116 14.76 -25.94 -12.24
N PRO A 117 13.86 -26.16 -11.26
CA PRO A 117 13.70 -27.45 -10.63
C PRO A 117 13.07 -28.48 -11.58
N ALA A 118 13.46 -29.75 -11.42
CA ALA A 118 12.74 -30.86 -12.06
C ALA A 118 11.33 -30.97 -11.45
N GLN A 119 10.28 -30.86 -12.27
CA GLN A 119 8.88 -30.95 -11.82
C GLN A 119 8.49 -32.35 -11.35
N CYS A 120 9.13 -33.39 -11.91
CA CYS A 120 8.78 -34.78 -11.69
C CYS A 120 9.85 -35.51 -10.87
N LYS A 121 9.41 -36.34 -9.91
CA LYS A 121 10.28 -37.21 -9.12
C LYS A 121 10.65 -38.46 -9.91
N ASN A 122 9.69 -39.01 -10.64
CA ASN A 122 9.80 -40.11 -11.60
C ASN A 122 8.79 -39.89 -12.73
N GLU A 123 8.66 -40.85 -13.64
CA GLU A 123 7.92 -40.74 -14.89
C GLU A 123 6.40 -40.53 -14.69
N ILE A 124 5.85 -40.78 -13.50
CA ILE A 124 4.42 -40.55 -13.19
C ILE A 124 4.17 -39.65 -11.96
N THR A 125 5.16 -39.47 -11.10
CA THR A 125 5.00 -38.80 -9.79
C THR A 125 5.59 -37.39 -9.81
N PRO A 126 4.80 -36.34 -9.55
CA PRO A 126 5.32 -34.99 -9.40
C PRO A 126 6.13 -34.83 -8.10
N ASN A 127 7.13 -33.94 -8.13
CA ASN A 127 7.86 -33.53 -6.92
C ASN A 127 6.96 -32.68 -6.01
N ASP A 128 7.18 -32.84 -4.72
CA ASP A 128 6.47 -32.16 -3.63
C ASP A 128 7.47 -31.45 -2.70
N MET A 129 6.99 -30.76 -1.67
CA MET A 129 7.86 -30.08 -0.70
C MET A 129 8.83 -31.02 0.02
N ARG A 130 8.52 -32.32 0.13
CA ARG A 130 9.34 -33.30 0.87
C ARG A 130 10.47 -33.84 0.00
N SER A 131 10.25 -33.90 -1.30
CA SER A 131 11.22 -34.39 -2.30
C SER A 131 12.04 -33.29 -2.96
N ASN A 132 11.56 -32.04 -2.96
CA ASN A 132 12.26 -30.90 -3.55
C ASN A 132 12.15 -29.63 -2.66
N LEU A 133 13.30 -29.11 -2.21
CA LEU A 133 13.38 -27.92 -1.36
C LEU A 133 12.98 -26.63 -2.08
N THR A 134 13.26 -26.51 -3.36
CA THR A 134 12.84 -25.37 -4.19
C THR A 134 11.32 -25.28 -4.22
N CYS A 135 10.63 -26.42 -4.30
CA CYS A 135 9.18 -26.48 -4.16
C CYS A 135 8.74 -26.03 -2.77
N ALA A 136 9.39 -26.56 -1.73
CA ALA A 136 9.08 -26.22 -0.34
C ALA A 136 9.16 -24.71 -0.06
N PHE A 137 10.27 -24.06 -0.43
CA PHE A 137 10.45 -22.64 -0.20
C PHE A 137 9.54 -21.79 -1.09
N SER A 138 9.47 -22.07 -2.40
CA SER A 138 8.62 -21.30 -3.31
C SER A 138 7.15 -21.37 -2.90
N GLY A 139 6.63 -22.56 -2.62
CA GLY A 139 5.26 -22.76 -2.14
C GLY A 139 5.01 -22.13 -0.78
N ALA A 140 5.96 -22.22 0.17
CA ALA A 140 5.85 -21.56 1.47
C ALA A 140 5.77 -20.04 1.35
N PHE A 141 6.64 -19.44 0.53
CA PHE A 141 6.64 -18.00 0.28
C PHE A 141 5.36 -17.52 -0.42
N LEU A 142 4.82 -18.32 -1.35
CA LEU A 142 3.56 -18.03 -2.02
C LEU A 142 2.39 -18.01 -1.03
N ILE A 143 2.27 -19.06 -0.23
CA ILE A 143 1.19 -19.22 0.77
C ILE A 143 1.30 -18.15 1.86
N PHE A 144 2.51 -17.95 2.41
CA PHE A 144 2.75 -16.93 3.43
C PHE A 144 2.48 -15.53 2.89
N GLY A 145 2.95 -15.23 1.67
CA GLY A 145 2.70 -13.96 1.00
C GLY A 145 1.21 -13.70 0.78
N GLY A 146 0.45 -14.70 0.32
CA GLY A 146 -1.00 -14.64 0.16
C GLY A 146 -1.72 -14.32 1.47
N TRP A 147 -1.42 -15.09 2.52
CA TRP A 147 -1.95 -14.84 3.86
C TRP A 147 -1.59 -13.46 4.39
N ALA A 148 -0.32 -13.07 4.31
CA ALA A 148 0.14 -11.75 4.77
C ALA A 148 -0.59 -10.63 4.02
N CYS A 149 -0.72 -10.71 2.69
CA CYS A 149 -1.41 -9.70 1.91
C CYS A 149 -2.86 -9.52 2.36
N VAL A 150 -3.63 -10.60 2.48
CA VAL A 150 -5.04 -10.53 2.88
C VAL A 150 -5.21 -10.02 4.31
N ILE A 151 -4.40 -10.49 5.25
CA ILE A 151 -4.50 -10.06 6.66
C ILE A 151 -4.12 -8.58 6.80
N TRP A 152 -3.08 -8.10 6.12
CA TRP A 152 -2.71 -6.69 6.16
C TRP A 152 -3.70 -5.78 5.42
N VAL A 153 -4.34 -6.27 4.36
CA VAL A 153 -5.46 -5.59 3.69
C VAL A 153 -6.66 -5.49 4.62
N PHE A 154 -7.01 -6.56 5.34
CA PHE A 154 -8.07 -6.54 6.36
C PHE A 154 -7.78 -5.50 7.45
N TRP A 155 -6.58 -5.52 8.03
CA TRP A 155 -6.21 -4.54 9.06
C TRP A 155 -6.26 -3.10 8.56
N ARG A 156 -5.93 -2.89 7.28
CA ARG A 156 -6.03 -1.57 6.66
C ARG A 156 -7.46 -1.12 6.44
N ALA A 157 -8.34 -2.01 5.96
CA ALA A 157 -9.77 -1.75 5.83
C ALA A 157 -10.39 -1.44 7.20
N LEU A 158 -10.04 -2.21 8.23
CA LEU A 158 -10.51 -1.99 9.59
C LEU A 158 -10.01 -0.66 10.17
N ALA A 159 -8.73 -0.34 10.01
CA ALA A 159 -8.17 0.94 10.49
C ALA A 159 -8.88 2.14 9.83
N LEU A 160 -9.14 2.06 8.52
CA LEU A 160 -9.87 3.09 7.79
C LEU A 160 -11.33 3.20 8.27
N HIS A 161 -12.00 2.07 8.45
CA HIS A 161 -13.37 2.01 8.94
C HIS A 161 -13.50 2.62 10.35
N LEU A 162 -12.59 2.27 11.26
CA LEU A 162 -12.56 2.83 12.61
C LEU A 162 -12.31 4.34 12.60
N GLN A 163 -11.40 4.82 11.74
CA GLN A 163 -11.08 6.24 11.66
C GLN A 163 -12.22 7.09 11.08
N ILE A 164 -12.95 6.56 10.09
CA ILE A 164 -13.99 7.29 9.37
C ILE A 164 -15.35 7.12 10.04
N CYS A 165 -15.81 5.89 10.25
CA CYS A 165 -17.17 5.62 10.73
C CYS A 165 -17.29 5.72 12.25
N TRP A 166 -16.23 5.36 12.98
CA TRP A 166 -16.21 5.38 14.45
C TRP A 166 -15.41 6.52 15.04
N GLU A 167 -14.74 7.31 14.18
CA GLU A 167 -13.92 8.44 14.59
C GLU A 167 -12.74 8.10 15.53
N VAL A 168 -12.38 6.82 15.65
CA VAL A 168 -11.33 6.32 16.53
C VAL A 168 -9.98 6.34 15.80
N ASN A 169 -8.99 7.01 16.40
CA ASN A 169 -7.63 7.00 15.88
C ASN A 169 -6.88 5.75 16.36
N ALA A 170 -6.16 5.09 15.46
CA ALA A 170 -5.29 3.96 15.78
C ALA A 170 -4.19 4.36 16.77
N GLY A 171 -4.35 3.99 18.04
CA GLY A 171 -3.39 4.26 19.12
C GLY A 171 -2.27 3.22 19.20
N LYS A 172 -1.46 3.31 20.28
CA LYS A 172 -0.34 2.37 20.52
C LYS A 172 -0.78 0.92 20.73
N MET A 173 -1.92 0.70 21.37
CA MET A 173 -2.47 -0.64 21.58
C MET A 173 -2.86 -1.27 20.25
N PHE A 174 -3.59 -0.54 19.40
CA PHE A 174 -3.92 -0.99 18.05
C PHE A 174 -2.66 -1.35 17.25
N PHE A 175 -1.61 -0.53 17.31
CA PHE A 175 -0.33 -0.81 16.66
C PHE A 175 0.25 -2.18 17.08
N TRP A 176 0.39 -2.46 18.37
CA TRP A 176 0.98 -3.72 18.83
C TRP A 176 0.08 -4.93 18.56
N VAL A 177 -1.23 -4.79 18.77
CA VAL A 177 -2.20 -5.86 18.48
C VAL A 177 -2.16 -6.22 17.00
N THR A 178 -2.24 -5.24 16.11
CA THR A 178 -2.17 -5.48 14.66
C THR A 178 -0.83 -6.04 14.24
N LEU A 179 0.28 -5.65 14.88
CA LEU A 179 1.60 -6.21 14.57
C LEU A 179 1.72 -7.68 14.96
N VAL A 180 1.33 -8.03 16.18
CA VAL A 180 1.41 -9.41 16.67
C VAL A 180 0.44 -10.30 15.90
N VAL A 181 -0.85 -9.92 15.85
CA VAL A 181 -1.89 -10.73 15.21
C VAL A 181 -1.70 -10.76 13.69
N GLY A 182 -1.30 -9.64 13.09
CA GLY A 182 -1.10 -9.51 11.65
C GLY A 182 0.02 -10.39 11.08
N TRP A 183 1.01 -10.77 11.89
CA TRP A 183 2.05 -11.73 11.50
C TRP A 183 1.80 -13.15 12.03
N LEU A 184 1.17 -13.28 13.20
CA LEU A 184 0.85 -14.57 13.78
C LEU A 184 -0.15 -15.35 12.91
N ILE A 185 -1.19 -14.70 12.37
CA ILE A 185 -2.19 -15.36 11.53
C ILE A 185 -1.53 -15.92 10.24
N PRO A 186 -0.75 -15.16 9.45
CA PRO A 186 -0.05 -15.72 8.30
C PRO A 186 0.94 -16.84 8.63
N ALA A 187 1.67 -16.72 9.75
CA ALA A 187 2.60 -17.76 10.18
C ALA A 187 1.87 -19.06 10.57
N ALA A 188 0.76 -18.95 11.30
CA ALA A 188 -0.09 -20.11 11.64
C ALA A 188 -0.75 -20.71 10.38
N GLY A 189 -1.24 -19.85 9.49
CA GLY A 189 -1.84 -20.25 8.21
C GLY A 189 -0.87 -21.05 7.36
N VAL A 190 0.35 -20.54 7.12
CA VAL A 190 1.34 -21.30 6.33
C VAL A 190 1.76 -22.59 7.03
N ALA A 191 1.92 -22.60 8.36
CA ALA A 191 2.28 -23.80 9.10
C ALA A 191 1.19 -24.88 8.99
N LEU A 192 -0.08 -24.51 9.13
CA LEU A 192 -1.22 -25.41 9.02
C LEU A 192 -1.35 -25.93 7.59
N THR A 193 -1.37 -25.03 6.59
CA THR A 193 -1.50 -25.38 5.18
C THR A 193 -0.37 -26.32 4.73
N LEU A 194 0.89 -26.06 5.11
CA LEU A 194 2.00 -26.94 4.74
C LEU A 194 1.98 -28.29 5.48
N SER A 195 1.47 -28.32 6.71
CA SER A 195 1.42 -29.56 7.49
C SER A 195 0.29 -30.50 7.06
N LEU A 196 -0.88 -29.94 6.70
CA LEU A 196 -2.08 -30.71 6.35
C LEU A 196 -2.20 -30.97 4.85
N THR A 197 -2.10 -29.92 4.03
CA THR A 197 -2.33 -29.99 2.59
C THR A 197 -1.04 -30.21 1.82
N GLY A 198 -0.04 -29.40 2.13
CA GLY A 198 1.24 -29.31 1.43
C GLY A 198 1.23 -28.68 0.05
N VAL A 199 2.39 -28.68 -0.61
CA VAL A 199 2.63 -28.03 -1.91
C VAL A 199 3.38 -28.96 -2.87
N SER A 200 3.10 -28.84 -4.16
CA SER A 200 3.72 -29.60 -5.25
C SER A 200 3.77 -28.82 -6.56
N TYR A 201 4.56 -29.31 -7.52
CA TYR A 201 4.53 -28.78 -8.89
C TYR A 201 3.26 -29.26 -9.60
N ARG A 202 2.44 -28.29 -10.01
CA ARG A 202 1.20 -28.54 -10.78
C ARG A 202 1.07 -27.64 -12.01
N PHE A 203 1.75 -26.49 -12.02
CA PHE A 203 1.60 -25.44 -13.02
C PHE A 203 2.96 -25.01 -13.56
N GLY A 204 3.65 -25.95 -14.21
CA GLY A 204 5.05 -25.76 -14.62
C GLY A 204 5.98 -25.69 -13.41
N ASN A 205 6.91 -24.75 -13.43
CA ASN A 205 7.98 -24.67 -12.42
C ASN A 205 7.56 -24.00 -11.10
N ILE A 206 6.30 -23.62 -10.94
CA ILE A 206 5.82 -22.95 -9.71
C ILE A 206 5.14 -23.98 -8.80
N CYS A 207 5.60 -24.05 -7.57
CA CYS A 207 5.02 -24.90 -6.54
C CYS A 207 3.79 -24.24 -5.93
N HIS A 208 2.68 -24.97 -5.85
CA HIS A 208 1.39 -24.47 -5.37
C HIS A 208 0.76 -25.43 -4.36
N ILE A 209 -0.22 -24.96 -3.59
CA ILE A 209 -0.97 -25.78 -2.65
C ILE A 209 -1.64 -26.97 -3.35
N ASN A 210 -1.61 -28.13 -2.70
CA ASN A 210 -2.26 -29.36 -3.14
C ASN A 210 -3.80 -29.26 -3.04
N HIS A 211 -4.49 -30.09 -3.82
CA HIS A 211 -5.97 -30.12 -3.88
C HIS A 211 -6.62 -30.61 -2.58
N LYS A 212 -6.07 -31.67 -1.97
CA LYS A 212 -6.66 -32.32 -0.79
C LYS A 212 -6.67 -31.36 0.39
N LEU A 213 -7.86 -30.96 0.84
CA LEU A 213 -8.09 -29.95 1.89
C LEU A 213 -7.66 -28.52 1.53
N GLY A 214 -7.17 -28.24 0.32
CA GLY A 214 -6.67 -26.91 -0.05
C GLY A 214 -7.74 -25.81 -0.03
N LEU A 215 -9.00 -26.18 -0.29
CA LEU A 215 -10.13 -25.26 -0.15
C LEU A 215 -10.38 -24.90 1.33
N GLU A 216 -10.34 -25.88 2.23
CA GLU A 216 -10.66 -25.71 3.65
C GLU A 216 -9.52 -25.04 4.42
N ASP A 217 -8.28 -25.42 4.12
CA ASP A 217 -7.09 -25.00 4.88
C ASP A 217 -6.47 -23.67 4.41
N PHE A 218 -6.77 -23.24 3.18
CA PHE A 218 -6.16 -22.05 2.57
C PHE A 218 -7.18 -21.10 1.97
N TRP A 219 -7.88 -21.51 0.90
CA TRP A 219 -8.74 -20.60 0.14
C TRP A 219 -9.96 -20.11 0.93
N GLY A 220 -10.64 -20.99 1.66
CA GLY A 220 -11.82 -20.65 2.47
C GLY A 220 -11.51 -19.59 3.52
N PRO A 221 -10.52 -19.80 4.40
CA PRO A 221 -10.11 -18.80 5.37
C PRO A 221 -9.63 -17.48 4.73
N LEU A 222 -8.87 -17.53 3.63
CA LEU A 222 -8.46 -16.34 2.88
C LEU A 222 -9.66 -15.54 2.37
N LEU A 223 -10.62 -16.21 1.75
CA LEU A 223 -11.85 -15.59 1.23
C LEU A 223 -12.71 -15.02 2.36
N ALA A 224 -12.74 -15.65 3.54
CA ALA A 224 -13.45 -15.13 4.69
C ALA A 224 -12.89 -13.76 5.13
N PHE A 225 -11.56 -13.64 5.31
CA PHE A 225 -10.92 -12.36 5.64
C PHE A 225 -11.04 -11.32 4.53
N ALA A 226 -10.90 -11.73 3.26
CA ALA A 226 -11.10 -10.84 2.11
C ALA A 226 -12.53 -10.28 2.06
N THR A 227 -13.53 -11.12 2.34
CA THR A 227 -14.95 -10.72 2.40
C THR A 227 -15.21 -9.76 3.56
N LEU A 228 -14.65 -10.04 4.75
CA LEU A 228 -14.74 -9.13 5.89
C LEU A 228 -14.12 -7.76 5.57
N ALA A 229 -12.95 -7.74 4.95
CA ALA A 229 -12.29 -6.51 4.50
C ALA A 229 -13.15 -5.74 3.48
N LEU A 230 -13.77 -6.46 2.54
CA LEU A 230 -14.64 -5.90 1.51
C LEU A 230 -15.89 -5.25 2.11
N VAL A 231 -16.55 -5.93 3.06
CA VAL A 231 -17.72 -5.40 3.77
C VAL A 231 -17.36 -4.11 4.52
N LEU A 232 -16.25 -4.12 5.27
CA LEU A 232 -15.76 -2.91 5.96
C LEU A 232 -15.49 -1.77 4.97
N GLN A 233 -14.88 -2.07 3.83
CA GLN A 233 -14.57 -1.09 2.81
C GLN A 233 -15.84 -0.50 2.17
N PHE A 234 -16.84 -1.31 1.86
CA PHE A 234 -18.12 -0.84 1.32
C PHE A 234 -18.92 -0.01 2.31
N ILE A 235 -19.00 -0.43 3.59
CA ILE A 235 -19.65 0.36 4.63
C ILE A 235 -18.97 1.73 4.76
N THR A 236 -17.64 1.75 4.75
CA THR A 236 -16.86 2.99 4.87
C THR A 236 -17.09 3.93 3.68
N ILE A 237 -17.08 3.40 2.45
CA ILE A 237 -17.38 4.17 1.24
C ILE A 237 -18.82 4.69 1.28
N GLY A 238 -19.79 3.84 1.66
CA GLY A 238 -21.19 4.23 1.79
C GLY A 238 -21.40 5.36 2.82
N TYR A 239 -20.71 5.31 3.95
CA TYR A 239 -20.72 6.39 4.94
C TYR A 239 -20.14 7.69 4.36
N CYS A 240 -19.01 7.62 3.64
CA CYS A 240 -18.42 8.79 2.98
C CYS A 240 -19.38 9.43 1.98
N ILE A 241 -20.08 8.62 1.18
CA ILE A 241 -21.09 9.08 0.22
C ILE A 241 -22.26 9.74 0.96
N ASN A 242 -22.79 9.12 2.02
CA ASN A 242 -23.89 9.68 2.81
C ASN A 242 -23.53 11.06 3.40
N VAL A 243 -22.35 11.19 4.01
CA VAL A 243 -21.87 12.47 4.56
C VAL A 243 -21.70 13.52 3.45
N TYR A 244 -21.15 13.13 2.29
CA TYR A 244 -21.03 14.02 1.14
C TYR A 244 -22.38 14.52 0.64
N VAL A 245 -23.34 13.61 0.42
CA VAL A 245 -24.69 13.96 -0.04
C VAL A 245 -25.39 14.89 0.95
N ARG A 246 -25.31 14.61 2.27
CA ARG A 246 -25.86 15.51 3.30
C ARG A 246 -25.22 16.90 3.26
N SER A 247 -23.91 16.98 3.03
CA SER A 247 -23.23 18.28 2.92
C SER A 247 -23.69 19.12 1.73
N LEU A 248 -24.08 18.49 0.60
CA LEU A 248 -24.62 19.20 -0.57
C LEU A 248 -26.03 19.74 -0.34
N PHE A 249 -26.86 19.04 0.44
CA PHE A 249 -28.21 19.50 0.76
C PHE A 249 -28.21 20.63 1.79
N ASP A 250 -27.23 20.67 2.70
CA ASP A 250 -27.02 21.80 3.63
C ASP A 250 -26.62 23.10 2.90
N ASP A 251 -26.04 23.02 1.69
CA ASP A 251 -25.67 24.21 0.91
C ASP A 251 -26.86 24.90 0.24
N LYS A 252 -27.99 24.21 0.05
CA LYS A 252 -29.20 24.79 -0.56
C LYS A 252 -30.13 25.50 0.42
N ALA A 253 -29.91 25.36 1.73
CA ALA A 253 -30.78 25.94 2.76
C ALA A 253 -30.45 27.38 3.18
N THR A 254 -29.60 28.11 2.43
CA THR A 254 -29.22 29.51 2.78
C THR A 254 -29.58 30.56 1.72
N THR A 255 -30.40 30.21 0.73
CA THR A 255 -30.95 31.16 -0.24
C THR A 255 -32.46 31.28 -0.09
N GLU A 256 -32.90 31.94 0.99
CA GLU A 256 -34.13 32.73 0.93
C GLU A 256 -33.89 34.09 1.57
N ASN A 257 -34.14 35.12 0.76
CA ASN A 257 -34.11 36.53 1.11
C ASN A 257 -34.90 36.81 2.40
N SER A 258 -34.26 37.40 3.40
CA SER A 258 -34.84 38.58 4.06
C SER A 258 -33.77 39.39 4.79
N SER A 259 -33.75 40.68 4.44
CA SER A 259 -33.03 41.75 5.12
C SER A 259 -33.53 41.89 6.56
N GLY A 260 -32.96 41.11 7.47
CA GLY A 260 -33.23 41.17 8.90
C GLY A 260 -31.95 40.89 9.69
N VAL A 261 -31.66 41.77 10.65
CA VAL A 261 -30.55 41.73 11.62
C VAL A 261 -30.19 40.29 12.03
N PRO A 262 -28.89 39.92 12.14
CA PRO A 262 -28.50 38.56 12.47
C PRO A 262 -28.88 38.23 13.91
N THR A 263 -30.07 37.66 14.10
CA THR A 263 -30.42 37.00 15.35
C THR A 263 -29.69 35.67 15.38
N TYR A 264 -28.72 35.57 16.30
CA TYR A 264 -27.95 34.38 16.61
C TYR A 264 -28.89 33.29 17.16
N SER A 265 -29.59 32.61 16.24
CA SER A 265 -30.45 31.46 16.52
C SER A 265 -29.61 30.20 16.35
N GLY A 266 -29.45 29.45 17.43
CA GLY A 266 -28.55 28.31 17.56
C GLY A 266 -28.78 27.24 16.49
N SER A 267 -27.90 27.20 15.49
CA SER A 267 -27.78 26.05 14.61
C SER A 267 -26.72 25.09 15.13
N ILE A 268 -27.10 24.39 16.20
CA ILE A 268 -26.32 23.28 16.76
C ILE A 268 -26.31 22.06 15.80
N ASN A 269 -27.21 22.03 14.81
CA ASN A 269 -27.35 20.90 13.87
C ASN A 269 -26.65 21.08 12.52
N THR A 270 -26.45 22.31 12.00
CA THR A 270 -25.79 22.52 10.68
C THR A 270 -24.26 22.60 10.76
N ALA A 271 -23.71 22.92 11.94
CA ALA A 271 -22.27 22.87 12.18
C ALA A 271 -21.72 21.42 12.08
N SER A 272 -22.56 20.42 12.37
CA SER A 272 -22.20 19.00 12.43
C SER A 272 -21.87 18.39 11.06
N ALA A 273 -22.74 18.54 10.05
CA ALA A 273 -22.58 17.85 8.76
C ALA A 273 -21.43 18.43 7.91
N ARG A 274 -21.27 19.76 7.90
CA ARG A 274 -20.16 20.42 7.20
C ARG A 274 -18.80 20.14 7.85
N GLN A 275 -18.75 20.09 9.18
CA GLN A 275 -17.51 19.74 9.90
C GLN A 275 -17.15 18.27 9.69
N ALA A 276 -18.13 17.37 9.69
CA ALA A 276 -17.96 15.97 9.34
C ALA A 276 -17.46 15.80 7.89
N TYR A 277 -18.04 16.51 6.92
CA TYR A 277 -17.58 16.46 5.53
C TYR A 277 -16.13 16.94 5.36
N ARG A 278 -15.76 18.11 5.94
CA ARG A 278 -14.38 18.61 5.84
C ARG A 278 -13.36 17.63 6.44
N ARG A 279 -13.73 16.97 7.54
CA ARG A 279 -12.92 15.92 8.17
C ARG A 279 -12.80 14.70 7.25
N VAL A 280 -13.94 14.14 6.80
CA VAL A 280 -13.98 12.95 5.94
C VAL A 280 -13.21 13.20 4.65
N LYS A 281 -13.41 14.36 4.01
CA LYS A 281 -12.66 14.78 2.82
C LYS A 281 -11.15 14.72 3.05
N ARG A 282 -10.64 15.29 4.16
CA ARG A 282 -9.21 15.25 4.49
C ARG A 282 -8.71 13.82 4.70
N VAL A 283 -9.48 12.96 5.38
CA VAL A 283 -9.08 11.56 5.60
C VAL A 283 -9.06 10.78 4.28
N VAL A 284 -10.07 10.97 3.42
CA VAL A 284 -10.15 10.36 2.10
C VAL A 284 -9.00 10.84 1.21
N GLU A 285 -8.69 12.14 1.16
CA GLU A 285 -7.55 12.67 0.40
C GLU A 285 -6.21 12.06 0.85
N LEU A 286 -6.06 11.74 2.14
CA LEU A 286 -4.86 11.11 2.66
C LEU A 286 -4.81 9.60 2.43
N GLN A 287 -5.97 8.93 2.39
CA GLN A 287 -6.08 7.47 2.41
C GLN A 287 -6.64 6.85 1.12
N TRP A 288 -7.03 7.63 0.11
CA TRP A 288 -7.66 7.08 -1.11
C TRP A 288 -6.77 6.03 -1.78
N ARG A 289 -5.46 6.30 -1.87
CA ARG A 289 -4.48 5.34 -2.39
C ARG A 289 -4.49 4.03 -1.61
N GLY A 290 -4.70 4.12 -0.30
CA GLY A 290 -4.79 2.98 0.58
C GLY A 290 -6.08 2.20 0.44
N ALA A 291 -7.20 2.88 0.25
CA ALA A 291 -8.49 2.26 -0.04
C ALA A 291 -8.49 1.58 -1.42
N THR A 292 -7.90 2.20 -2.44
CA THR A 292 -7.84 1.64 -3.80
C THR A 292 -7.02 0.35 -3.85
N ILE A 293 -5.85 0.31 -3.22
CA ILE A 293 -5.06 -0.93 -3.19
C ILE A 293 -5.73 -2.05 -2.38
N VAL A 294 -6.50 -1.72 -1.33
CA VAL A 294 -7.34 -2.70 -0.62
C VAL A 294 -8.34 -3.34 -1.58
N LEU A 295 -9.09 -2.53 -2.33
CA LEU A 295 -10.06 -3.02 -3.32
C LEU A 295 -9.40 -3.84 -4.43
N LEU A 296 -8.24 -3.40 -4.92
CA LEU A 296 -7.49 -4.12 -5.94
C LEU A 296 -7.08 -5.51 -5.46
N ILE A 297 -6.46 -5.61 -4.29
CA ILE A 297 -6.01 -6.91 -3.76
C ILE A 297 -7.20 -7.84 -3.49
N ILE A 298 -8.32 -7.32 -2.97
CA ILE A 298 -9.53 -8.13 -2.79
C ILE A 298 -10.02 -8.66 -4.13
N ALA A 299 -10.08 -7.82 -5.17
CA ALA A 299 -10.49 -8.23 -6.50
C ALA A 299 -9.56 -9.33 -7.07
N GLU A 300 -8.24 -9.19 -6.89
CA GLU A 300 -7.27 -10.21 -7.29
C GLU A 300 -7.47 -11.52 -6.52
N VAL A 301 -7.64 -11.48 -5.20
CA VAL A 301 -7.86 -12.69 -4.38
C VAL A 301 -9.13 -13.43 -4.82
N VAL A 302 -10.22 -12.71 -5.08
CA VAL A 302 -11.47 -13.31 -5.59
C VAL A 302 -11.26 -13.93 -6.97
N PHE A 303 -10.58 -13.21 -7.87
CA PHE A 303 -10.26 -13.71 -9.20
C PHE A 303 -9.40 -14.97 -9.15
N PHE A 304 -8.33 -14.97 -8.35
CA PHE A 304 -7.46 -16.12 -8.17
C PHE A 304 -8.19 -17.30 -7.55
N ALA A 305 -9.01 -17.08 -6.52
CA ALA A 305 -9.78 -18.14 -5.90
C ALA A 305 -10.71 -18.82 -6.91
N ILE A 306 -11.44 -18.05 -7.73
CA ILE A 306 -12.33 -18.61 -8.76
C ILE A 306 -11.55 -19.48 -9.73
N ILE A 307 -10.41 -19.00 -10.24
CA ILE A 307 -9.64 -19.75 -11.23
C ILE A 307 -8.96 -20.98 -10.60
N PHE A 308 -8.21 -20.81 -9.51
CA PHE A 308 -7.46 -21.90 -8.90
C PHE A 308 -8.38 -22.97 -8.30
N VAL A 309 -9.49 -22.61 -7.64
CA VAL A 309 -10.47 -23.60 -7.15
C VAL A 309 -11.13 -24.32 -8.32
N SER A 310 -11.46 -23.61 -9.41
CA SER A 310 -12.05 -24.27 -10.57
C SER A 310 -11.07 -25.20 -11.30
N MET A 311 -9.78 -24.83 -11.37
CA MET A 311 -8.73 -25.72 -11.90
C MET A 311 -8.54 -26.94 -11.01
N ASP A 312 -8.56 -26.72 -9.69
CA ASP A 312 -8.41 -27.80 -8.72
C ASP A 312 -9.51 -28.84 -8.88
N ASN A 313 -10.78 -28.41 -8.87
CA ASN A 313 -11.94 -29.27 -9.09
C ASN A 313 -11.88 -30.02 -10.43
N SER A 314 -11.29 -29.44 -11.48
CA SER A 314 -11.15 -30.11 -12.78
C SER A 314 -10.03 -31.15 -12.84
N SER A 315 -9.17 -31.23 -11.82
CA SER A 315 -7.97 -32.08 -11.80
C SER A 315 -7.98 -33.14 -10.70
N GLN A 316 -9.08 -33.25 -9.94
CA GLN A 316 -9.26 -34.29 -8.94
C GLN A 316 -9.71 -35.58 -9.62
N VAL A 317 -8.99 -36.68 -9.37
CA VAL A 317 -9.35 -38.00 -9.91
C VAL A 317 -10.63 -38.48 -9.23
N ASN A 318 -11.73 -38.40 -9.97
CA ASN A 318 -13.05 -38.87 -9.59
C ASN A 318 -13.76 -39.47 -10.83
N ASP A 319 -14.93 -40.07 -10.61
CA ASP A 319 -15.69 -40.72 -11.69
C ASP A 319 -16.07 -39.72 -12.80
N GLU A 320 -16.35 -38.46 -12.45
CA GLU A 320 -16.69 -37.40 -13.41
C GLU A 320 -15.48 -37.05 -14.33
N LEU A 321 -14.28 -36.92 -13.77
CA LEU A 321 -13.06 -36.68 -14.53
C LEU A 321 -12.76 -37.87 -15.42
N PHE A 322 -12.97 -39.09 -14.94
CA PHE A 322 -12.82 -40.30 -15.75
C PHE A 322 -13.72 -40.21 -16.98
N GLU A 323 -15.04 -40.02 -16.83
CA GLU A 323 -15.97 -39.93 -17.94
C GLU A 323 -15.61 -38.81 -18.93
N ARG A 324 -15.25 -37.64 -18.41
CA ARG A 324 -14.89 -36.48 -19.23
C ARG A 324 -13.58 -36.69 -19.99
N SER A 325 -12.63 -37.44 -19.41
CA SER A 325 -11.30 -37.68 -19.98
C SER A 325 -11.24 -38.84 -20.98
N LEU A 326 -12.25 -39.71 -21.01
CA LEU A 326 -12.30 -40.86 -21.93
C LEU A 326 -12.00 -40.51 -23.40
N PRO A 327 -12.57 -39.45 -24.02
CA PRO A 327 -12.28 -39.12 -25.41
C PRO A 327 -10.81 -38.75 -25.64
N TRP A 328 -10.19 -38.08 -24.66
CA TRP A 328 -8.80 -37.67 -24.72
C TRP A 328 -7.85 -38.86 -24.48
N VAL A 329 -8.10 -39.66 -23.45
CA VAL A 329 -7.32 -40.88 -23.15
C VAL A 329 -7.36 -41.86 -24.32
N THR A 330 -8.55 -42.07 -24.89
CA THR A 330 -8.76 -42.99 -26.03
C THR A 330 -8.01 -42.50 -27.28
N CYS A 331 -8.06 -41.18 -27.55
CA CYS A 331 -7.28 -40.59 -28.64
C CYS A 331 -5.77 -40.84 -28.46
N LEU A 332 -5.24 -40.64 -27.25
CA LEU A 332 -3.83 -40.86 -26.96
C LEU A 332 -3.45 -42.34 -27.15
N ALA A 333 -4.27 -43.27 -26.69
CA ALA A 333 -4.03 -44.70 -26.89
C ALA A 333 -4.03 -45.09 -28.37
N MET A 334 -5.02 -44.64 -29.15
CA MET A 334 -5.15 -44.97 -30.57
C MET A 334 -4.04 -44.37 -31.44
N THR A 335 -3.53 -43.20 -31.06
CA THR A 335 -2.50 -42.49 -31.83
C THR A 335 -1.08 -42.82 -31.37
N GLY A 336 -0.92 -43.76 -30.43
CA GLY A 336 0.38 -44.11 -29.85
C GLY A 336 1.05 -42.94 -29.12
N GLY A 337 0.26 -42.05 -28.52
CA GLY A 337 0.73 -40.87 -27.79
C GLY A 337 0.93 -39.62 -28.64
N ASN A 338 0.32 -39.51 -29.83
CA ASN A 338 0.39 -38.27 -30.61
C ASN A 338 -0.48 -37.16 -30.01
N LYS A 339 0.08 -36.47 -29.01
CA LYS A 339 -0.52 -35.34 -28.31
C LYS A 339 -1.20 -34.33 -29.24
N LYS A 340 -0.56 -33.95 -30.35
CA LYS A 340 -1.06 -32.87 -31.23
C LYS A 340 -2.44 -33.18 -31.82
N GLN A 341 -2.75 -34.45 -32.05
CA GLN A 341 -4.05 -34.88 -32.55
C GLN A 341 -5.13 -34.90 -31.46
N CYS A 342 -4.72 -35.04 -30.20
CA CYS A 342 -5.59 -35.22 -29.04
C CYS A 342 -5.79 -33.95 -28.18
N LEU A 343 -5.03 -32.88 -28.45
CA LEU A 343 -5.20 -31.58 -27.78
C LEU A 343 -6.63 -31.00 -27.89
N PRO A 344 -7.37 -31.13 -29.01
CA PRO A 344 -8.75 -30.64 -29.08
C PRO A 344 -9.67 -31.24 -28.01
N GLN A 345 -9.47 -32.52 -27.69
CA GLN A 345 -10.22 -33.27 -26.68
C GLN A 345 -9.79 -32.86 -25.26
N ALA A 346 -8.53 -32.46 -25.08
CA ALA A 346 -8.00 -31.97 -23.80
C ALA A 346 -8.57 -30.61 -23.37
N LYS A 347 -8.99 -29.75 -24.32
CA LYS A 347 -9.61 -28.43 -24.02
C LYS A 347 -10.84 -28.56 -23.13
N GLY A 348 -11.54 -29.69 -23.27
CA GLY A 348 -12.68 -30.01 -22.46
C GLY A 348 -12.29 -30.34 -21.02
N LEU A 349 -11.04 -30.64 -20.67
CA LEU A 349 -10.64 -31.13 -19.35
C LEU A 349 -10.08 -30.04 -18.45
N VAL A 350 -9.36 -29.09 -19.04
CA VAL A 350 -8.61 -28.09 -18.29
C VAL A 350 -9.06 -26.68 -18.63
N LYS A 351 -8.63 -25.72 -17.82
CA LYS A 351 -8.84 -24.30 -18.14
C LYS A 351 -8.00 -23.90 -19.34
N ASP A 352 -8.48 -22.90 -20.05
CA ASP A 352 -7.75 -22.36 -21.19
C ASP A 352 -6.37 -21.85 -20.75
N GLU A 353 -5.37 -22.17 -21.55
CA GLU A 353 -3.98 -21.80 -21.30
C GLU A 353 -3.82 -20.27 -21.10
N GLY A 354 -4.55 -19.46 -21.87
CA GLY A 354 -4.52 -18.01 -21.76
C GLY A 354 -5.01 -17.52 -20.40
N ILE A 355 -6.00 -18.20 -19.80
CA ILE A 355 -6.49 -17.88 -18.46
C ILE A 355 -5.43 -18.19 -17.41
N VAL A 356 -4.76 -19.34 -17.52
CA VAL A 356 -3.67 -19.73 -16.60
C VAL A 356 -2.52 -18.73 -16.67
N ILE A 357 -2.08 -18.38 -17.87
CA ILE A 357 -1.01 -17.39 -18.07
C ILE A 357 -1.45 -16.02 -17.55
N ALA A 358 -2.68 -15.59 -17.81
CA ALA A 358 -3.19 -14.31 -17.33
C ALA A 358 -3.18 -14.24 -15.79
N VAL A 359 -3.61 -15.28 -15.09
CA VAL A 359 -3.56 -15.36 -13.62
C VAL A 359 -2.13 -15.25 -13.11
N LEU A 360 -1.19 -15.97 -13.71
CA LEU A 360 0.22 -15.92 -13.31
C LEU A 360 0.82 -14.53 -13.53
N ILE A 361 0.49 -13.86 -14.65
CA ILE A 361 0.95 -12.49 -14.93
C ILE A 361 0.34 -11.50 -13.93
N VAL A 362 -0.97 -11.58 -13.64
CA VAL A 362 -1.61 -10.70 -12.66
C VAL A 362 -0.99 -10.87 -11.28
N LEU A 363 -0.76 -12.11 -10.86
CA LEU A 363 -0.08 -12.41 -9.60
C LEU A 363 1.36 -11.84 -9.57
N ALA A 364 2.09 -11.97 -10.67
CA ALA A 364 3.43 -11.41 -10.85
C ALA A 364 3.47 -9.87 -10.88
N MET A 365 2.37 -9.19 -11.24
CA MET A 365 2.28 -7.73 -11.28
C MET A 365 2.06 -7.07 -9.91
N SER A 366 1.90 -7.85 -8.83
CA SER A 366 1.61 -7.36 -7.47
C SER A 366 2.53 -6.22 -7.01
N GLY A 367 3.83 -6.28 -7.28
CA GLY A 367 4.78 -5.23 -6.93
C GLY A 367 4.60 -3.92 -7.68
N PHE A 368 4.13 -3.96 -8.93
CA PHE A 368 3.79 -2.76 -9.68
C PHE A 368 2.59 -2.04 -9.06
N TRP A 369 1.57 -2.78 -8.62
CA TRP A 369 0.44 -2.20 -7.91
C TRP A 369 0.86 -1.51 -6.61
N LEU A 370 1.80 -2.11 -5.86
CA LEU A 370 2.38 -1.46 -4.70
C LEU A 370 3.07 -0.15 -5.06
N LEU A 371 3.89 -0.11 -6.11
CA LEU A 371 4.56 1.12 -6.52
C LEU A 371 3.57 2.19 -6.97
N ILE A 372 2.52 1.82 -7.72
CA ILE A 372 1.52 2.77 -8.22
C ILE A 372 0.75 3.41 -7.05
N PHE A 373 0.26 2.60 -6.10
CA PHE A 373 -0.59 3.10 -5.02
C PHE A 373 0.18 3.57 -3.80
N LEU A 374 1.25 2.89 -3.39
CA LEU A 374 2.03 3.25 -2.21
C LEU A 374 3.23 4.14 -2.54
N GLY A 375 3.79 4.01 -3.74
CA GLY A 375 4.86 4.87 -4.22
C GLY A 375 4.38 6.32 -4.38
N ARG A 376 5.22 7.27 -3.96
CA ARG A 376 4.93 8.70 -4.07
C ARG A 376 6.06 9.39 -4.82
N TRP A 377 5.73 10.37 -5.66
CA TRP A 377 6.73 11.18 -6.34
C TRP A 377 7.67 11.90 -5.35
N SER A 378 7.16 12.22 -4.15
CA SER A 378 7.96 12.73 -3.04
C SER A 378 9.10 11.80 -2.63
N MET A 379 8.97 10.48 -2.81
CA MET A 379 10.07 9.54 -2.56
C MET A 379 11.19 9.73 -3.58
N VAL A 380 10.87 9.91 -4.86
CA VAL A 380 11.86 10.20 -5.92
C VAL A 380 12.59 11.51 -5.64
N LEU A 381 11.85 12.55 -5.23
CA LEU A 381 12.44 13.82 -4.80
C LEU A 381 13.34 13.65 -3.56
N GLY A 382 12.95 12.81 -2.61
CA GLY A 382 13.75 12.47 -1.43
C GLY A 382 15.04 11.74 -1.77
N TRP A 383 15.01 10.79 -2.71
CA TRP A 383 16.22 10.15 -3.24
C TRP A 383 17.12 11.16 -3.95
N ARG A 384 16.56 12.01 -4.80
CA ARG A 384 17.30 13.09 -5.47
C ARG A 384 17.98 14.02 -4.46
N ASP A 385 17.28 14.40 -3.40
CA ASP A 385 17.81 15.24 -2.30
C ASP A 385 18.92 14.51 -1.52
N LEU A 386 18.74 13.21 -1.23
CA LEU A 386 19.76 12.40 -0.55
C LEU A 386 21.03 12.24 -1.39
N PHE A 387 20.89 11.93 -2.68
CA PHE A 387 22.04 11.81 -3.58
C PHE A 387 22.72 13.14 -3.80
N ARG A 388 21.97 14.24 -4.00
CA ARG A 388 22.54 15.58 -4.09
C ARG A 388 23.25 15.98 -2.81
N SER A 389 22.64 15.83 -1.64
CA SER A 389 23.29 16.19 -0.38
C SER A 389 24.55 15.37 -0.11
N LYS A 390 24.59 14.07 -0.40
CA LYS A 390 25.81 13.25 -0.24
C LYS A 390 26.91 13.57 -1.27
N ILE A 391 26.54 13.92 -2.51
CA ILE A 391 27.49 14.25 -3.58
C ILE A 391 28.00 15.70 -3.46
N LEU A 392 27.13 16.65 -3.06
CA LEU A 392 27.45 18.08 -2.93
C LEU A 392 28.03 18.45 -1.56
N LYS A 393 27.60 17.85 -0.43
CA LYS A 393 28.22 18.15 0.89
C LYS A 393 29.65 17.61 1.01
N ARG A 394 29.99 16.50 0.34
CA ARG A 394 31.39 16.06 0.24
C ARG A 394 32.30 17.06 -0.49
N ARG A 395 31.74 18.01 -1.25
CA ARG A 395 32.50 19.05 -1.96
C ARG A 395 32.57 20.39 -1.23
N HIS A 396 31.82 20.59 -0.15
CA HIS A 396 31.70 21.88 0.55
C HIS A 396 31.99 21.80 2.05
N GLU A 397 32.69 20.77 2.53
CA GLU A 397 33.28 20.79 3.87
C GLU A 397 34.68 21.45 3.84
N PHE A 398 34.70 22.69 3.35
CA PHE A 398 35.69 23.70 3.70
C PHE A 398 34.91 24.94 4.16
N VAL A 399 34.06 24.75 5.18
CA VAL A 399 33.58 25.86 5.99
C VAL A 399 34.45 25.85 7.22
N SER A 400 35.31 26.88 7.28
CA SER A 400 36.33 27.13 8.28
C SER A 400 35.89 26.82 9.71
N ALA A 401 36.74 26.06 10.42
CA ALA A 401 36.67 25.85 11.87
C ALA A 401 36.57 27.18 12.67
N ASP A 402 36.85 28.32 12.05
CA ASP A 402 36.73 29.67 12.64
C ASP A 402 35.30 30.17 12.84
N ALA A 403 34.27 29.57 12.22
CA ALA A 403 32.89 29.98 12.49
C ALA A 403 32.40 29.56 13.89
N GLY A 404 33.12 28.66 14.58
CA GLY A 404 32.85 28.27 15.96
C GLY A 404 33.41 29.23 17.01
N HIS A 405 34.32 30.14 16.64
CA HIS A 405 34.99 31.00 17.61
C HIS A 405 34.32 32.36 17.82
N PHE A 406 33.42 32.78 16.91
CA PHE A 406 32.71 34.06 16.99
C PHE A 406 31.30 33.99 17.60
N SER A 407 30.77 32.80 17.92
CA SER A 407 29.41 32.68 18.50
C SER A 407 29.36 32.74 20.02
N ASN A 408 30.49 32.84 20.71
CA ASN A 408 30.56 32.84 22.18
C ASN A 408 30.92 34.22 22.76
N ASP A 409 31.00 35.29 21.96
CA ASP A 409 31.22 36.64 22.47
C ASP A 409 29.87 37.34 22.76
N PRO A 410 29.52 37.57 24.04
CA PRO A 410 28.25 38.20 24.43
C PRO A 410 28.10 39.65 23.93
N ARG A 411 29.18 40.27 23.41
CA ARG A 411 29.13 41.63 22.82
C ARG A 411 28.38 41.71 21.50
N THR A 412 28.12 40.58 20.83
CA THR A 412 27.44 40.58 19.52
C THR A 412 25.93 40.80 19.64
N TYR A 413 25.35 40.66 20.85
CA TYR A 413 23.93 40.92 21.12
C TYR A 413 23.62 42.35 21.57
N GLU A 414 24.63 43.18 21.92
CA GLU A 414 24.41 44.57 22.33
C GLU A 414 24.20 45.54 21.16
N MET A 415 24.40 45.11 19.90
CA MET A 415 24.24 46.00 18.74
C MET A 415 22.82 46.02 18.13
N LEU A 416 21.82 45.41 18.79
CA LEU A 416 20.42 45.45 18.33
C LEU A 416 19.48 46.21 19.26
N ASP A 417 19.96 46.78 20.38
CA ASP A 417 19.14 47.63 21.24
C ASP A 417 19.79 49.00 21.45
N SER A 418 19.48 49.93 20.55
CA SER A 418 19.78 51.36 20.70
C SER A 418 18.75 52.19 19.96
N THR A 419 17.49 52.06 20.38
CA THR A 419 16.47 53.08 20.10
C THR A 419 16.54 54.13 21.20
N LYS A 420 17.41 55.14 21.05
CA LYS A 420 17.20 56.56 21.45
C LYS A 420 18.51 57.36 21.33
N THR A 421 18.47 58.33 20.41
CA THR A 421 19.31 59.56 20.34
C THR A 421 20.71 59.42 19.74
N THR A 422 20.87 59.89 18.49
CA THR A 422 22.13 60.25 17.81
C THR A 422 23.02 61.17 18.66
N PRO A 423 24.37 61.06 18.59
CA PRO A 423 25.11 61.64 17.45
C PRO A 423 26.33 60.85 16.92
N ALA A 424 26.59 61.14 15.64
CA ALA A 424 27.75 60.89 14.78
C ALA A 424 29.06 60.36 15.37
N LEU A 425 29.61 59.29 14.77
CA LEU A 425 31.05 59.10 14.62
C LEU A 425 31.39 58.56 13.22
N ASN A 426 32.19 59.37 12.52
CA ASN A 426 32.84 59.13 11.24
C ASN A 426 33.69 57.87 11.26
N ILE A 427 33.43 56.92 10.36
CA ILE A 427 34.48 56.04 9.82
C ILE A 427 34.37 56.05 8.30
N SER A 428 35.44 56.58 7.71
CA SER A 428 35.65 56.80 6.28
C SER A 428 35.69 55.49 5.50
N SER A 429 34.98 55.45 4.37
CA SER A 429 35.17 54.44 3.32
C SER A 429 36.23 54.94 2.35
N PRO A 430 37.16 54.10 1.85
CA PRO A 430 38.01 54.47 0.74
C PRO A 430 37.34 54.09 -0.58
N ASP A 431 36.99 55.15 -1.31
CA ASP A 431 37.13 55.36 -2.75
C ASP A 431 36.79 54.22 -3.73
N ARG A 432 35.70 54.44 -4.46
CA ARG A 432 35.57 53.95 -5.84
C ARG A 432 35.58 55.15 -6.78
N VAL A 433 36.64 55.17 -7.60
CA VAL A 433 37.02 56.18 -8.59
C VAL A 433 35.86 56.57 -9.51
N LEU A 434 35.61 57.87 -9.57
CA LEU A 434 34.80 58.59 -10.56
C LEU A 434 35.55 58.75 -11.88
N SER A 435 34.81 58.82 -12.98
CA SER A 435 35.16 59.65 -14.13
C SER A 435 33.91 60.04 -14.91
N PRO A 436 33.93 61.21 -15.60
CA PRO A 436 32.97 62.27 -15.34
C PRO A 436 32.03 62.55 -16.51
N GLY A 437 30.98 63.32 -16.22
CA GLY A 437 29.91 63.68 -17.13
C GLY A 437 30.27 64.62 -18.28
N GLN A 438 29.29 64.80 -19.16
CA GLN A 438 29.21 65.91 -20.10
C GLN A 438 27.81 66.53 -20.04
N ALA A 439 27.79 67.86 -20.08
CA ALA A 439 26.64 68.72 -19.89
C ALA A 439 26.20 69.40 -21.21
N HIS A 440 24.96 69.93 -21.17
CA HIS A 440 24.40 71.06 -21.96
C HIS A 440 23.68 70.74 -23.31
N PRO A 441 22.78 71.64 -23.81
CA PRO A 441 21.35 71.68 -23.45
C PRO A 441 20.40 71.90 -24.67
N LEU A 442 19.10 72.13 -24.40
CA LEU A 442 18.08 72.89 -25.19
C LEU A 442 16.88 72.11 -25.79
N ARG A 443 15.71 72.47 -25.23
CA ARG A 443 14.52 73.03 -25.91
C ARG A 443 13.62 72.10 -26.74
N SER A 444 12.44 71.78 -26.18
CA SER A 444 11.14 72.37 -26.60
C SER A 444 9.95 71.71 -25.87
N SER A 445 9.15 72.54 -25.19
CA SER A 445 7.76 72.27 -24.80
C SER A 445 6.83 72.49 -26.02
N PRO A 446 5.53 72.08 -26.03
CA PRO A 446 4.52 72.82 -25.26
C PRO A 446 3.30 72.03 -24.69
N MET A 447 2.69 72.67 -23.67
CA MET A 447 1.25 72.78 -23.34
C MET A 447 0.51 71.71 -22.50
N THR A 448 0.42 72.03 -21.20
CA THR A 448 -0.74 72.20 -20.25
C THR A 448 -2.17 72.22 -20.81
N PRO A 449 -3.27 72.07 -19.99
CA PRO A 449 -3.49 72.53 -18.58
C PRO A 449 -4.06 71.48 -17.58
N GLU A 450 -3.72 71.46 -16.27
CA GLU A 450 -4.12 72.34 -15.12
C GLU A 450 -5.64 72.25 -14.75
N PRO A 451 -6.12 72.60 -13.52
CA PRO A 451 -5.64 72.21 -12.18
C PRO A 451 -6.75 72.12 -11.07
N ASP A 452 -6.29 71.73 -9.87
CA ASP A 452 -6.53 72.30 -8.54
C ASP A 452 -7.82 72.19 -7.69
N ALA A 453 -7.50 72.11 -6.40
CA ALA A 453 -8.30 72.04 -5.18
C ALA A 453 -8.82 73.41 -4.66
N LYS A 454 -9.75 73.35 -3.69
CA LYS A 454 -10.00 74.25 -2.52
C LYS A 454 -11.31 73.80 -1.83
N LEU A 455 -11.35 73.40 -0.55
CA LEU A 455 -11.35 74.17 0.71
C LEU A 455 -12.52 75.17 0.84
N HIS A 456 -13.48 74.94 1.76
CA HIS A 456 -13.94 75.90 2.81
C HIS A 456 -15.11 75.37 3.68
N ASP A 457 -14.82 75.25 4.98
CA ASP A 457 -15.47 75.69 6.23
C ASP A 457 -16.98 75.97 6.47
N SER A 458 -17.37 75.62 7.71
CA SER A 458 -18.31 76.25 8.68
C SER A 458 -19.85 76.00 8.65
N TYR A 459 -20.40 75.51 9.79
CA TYR A 459 -21.46 76.10 10.67
C TYR A 459 -21.96 75.10 11.76
N PHE A 460 -22.01 75.53 13.03
CA PHE A 460 -22.53 74.87 14.26
C PHE A 460 -24.08 75.08 14.46
N PRO A 461 -24.75 74.72 15.59
CA PRO A 461 -24.88 73.46 16.35
C PRO A 461 -26.36 73.11 16.73
N ARG A 462 -26.63 71.91 17.29
CA ARG A 462 -27.79 71.73 18.22
C ARG A 462 -27.55 70.67 19.30
N LYS A 463 -27.64 71.11 20.56
CA LYS A 463 -27.69 70.30 21.78
C LYS A 463 -29.12 69.82 22.03
N THR A 464 -29.29 68.58 22.50
CA THR A 464 -30.39 68.19 23.41
C THR A 464 -29.93 67.06 24.31
N SER A 465 -30.07 67.30 25.61
CA SER A 465 -29.75 66.47 26.77
C SER A 465 -31.00 65.73 27.28
N VAL A 466 -30.79 64.86 28.29
CA VAL A 466 -31.79 64.25 29.22
C VAL A 466 -32.39 62.94 28.67
N ARG A 467 -32.43 61.79 29.37
CA ARG A 467 -32.74 61.53 30.79
C ARG A 467 -32.14 60.20 31.29
N ILE A 468 -31.65 60.25 32.52
CA ILE A 468 -31.32 59.13 33.41
C ILE A 468 -32.62 58.54 33.96
N ASN A 469 -32.74 57.21 34.01
CA ASN A 469 -33.66 56.53 34.93
C ASN A 469 -32.85 55.53 35.75
N ASP A 470 -32.67 55.87 37.02
CA ASP A 470 -32.14 55.03 38.08
C ASP A 470 -33.20 54.01 38.52
N HIS A 471 -32.80 52.75 38.67
CA HIS A 471 -33.39 51.87 39.69
C HIS A 471 -32.27 51.18 40.46
N ILE A 472 -32.15 51.61 41.72
CA ILE A 472 -31.31 51.04 42.77
C ILE A 472 -32.07 49.87 43.39
N VAL A 473 -31.49 48.67 43.34
CA VAL A 473 -31.67 47.63 44.37
C VAL A 473 -30.32 46.91 44.55
N SER A 474 -29.86 46.83 45.79
CA SER A 474 -28.75 46.00 46.28
C SER A 474 -29.24 45.32 47.57
N PRO A 475 -28.51 44.38 48.19
CA PRO A 475 -27.83 43.20 47.64
C PRO A 475 -28.24 41.93 48.42
N GLU A 476 -28.26 40.75 47.79
CA GLU A 476 -28.23 39.48 48.53
C GLU A 476 -27.19 38.53 47.90
N THR A 477 -26.26 38.05 48.73
CA THR A 477 -25.34 36.92 48.47
C THR A 477 -25.58 35.92 49.59
N PRO A 478 -25.65 34.60 49.31
CA PRO A 478 -24.46 33.74 49.23
C PRO A 478 -24.60 32.65 48.12
N ALA A 479 -23.65 31.84 47.63
CA ALA A 479 -22.30 31.38 47.96
C ALA A 479 -21.64 30.88 46.62
N PRO A 480 -20.33 30.53 46.58
CA PRO A 480 -19.52 30.58 45.36
C PRO A 480 -19.53 29.27 44.55
N ALA A 481 -19.69 29.38 43.23
CA ALA A 481 -19.26 28.36 42.28
C ALA A 481 -18.02 28.90 41.54
N TYR A 482 -16.86 28.31 41.85
CA TYR A 482 -15.60 28.55 41.15
C TYR A 482 -15.75 28.17 39.66
N TYR A 483 -15.77 29.15 38.78
CA TYR A 483 -15.41 28.98 37.37
C TYR A 483 -14.67 30.24 36.90
N SER A 484 -13.35 30.10 36.69
CA SER A 484 -12.56 31.09 35.97
C SER A 484 -12.89 31.03 34.47
N PRO A 485 -13.09 32.17 33.79
CA PRO A 485 -13.20 32.18 32.34
C PRO A 485 -11.79 32.20 31.73
N GLU A 486 -11.34 31.07 31.18
CA GLU A 486 -10.13 31.03 30.36
C GLU A 486 -10.45 31.56 28.96
N SER A 487 -9.72 32.59 28.54
CA SER A 487 -9.79 33.23 27.22
C SER A 487 -9.69 32.23 26.06
N PRO A 488 -10.41 32.44 24.94
CA PRO A 488 -10.31 31.55 23.79
C PRO A 488 -8.93 31.68 23.13
N ARG A 489 -8.12 30.62 23.27
CA ARG A 489 -6.85 30.50 22.54
C ARG A 489 -7.15 30.33 21.05
N PHE A 490 -6.71 31.31 20.27
CA PHE A 490 -6.53 31.22 18.82
C PHE A 490 -5.73 29.94 18.50
N PHE A 491 -6.30 29.01 17.73
CA PHE A 491 -5.57 27.85 17.21
C PHE A 491 -4.83 28.24 15.93
N PRO A 492 -3.48 28.19 15.89
CA PRO A 492 -2.78 28.16 14.62
C PRO A 492 -2.93 26.77 14.00
N SER A 493 -3.14 26.75 12.69
CA SER A 493 -3.10 25.60 11.78
C SER A 493 -2.17 24.47 12.24
N ARG A 494 -2.75 23.33 12.65
CA ARG A 494 -1.99 22.14 13.05
C ARG A 494 -1.40 21.46 11.81
N ALA A 495 -0.12 21.67 11.60
CA ALA A 495 0.73 20.89 10.70
C ALA A 495 0.85 19.43 11.20
N TRP A 496 1.15 18.52 10.28
CA TRP A 496 1.35 17.09 10.48
C TRP A 496 2.22 16.74 11.71
N ASP A 497 1.75 15.81 12.56
CA ASP A 497 2.41 15.37 13.79
C ASP A 497 3.07 13.99 13.64
N ALA A 498 4.40 13.96 13.66
CA ALA A 498 5.21 12.75 13.54
C ALA A 498 4.92 11.69 14.61
N ARG A 499 4.39 12.08 15.78
CA ARG A 499 4.07 11.16 16.89
C ARG A 499 2.93 10.19 16.56
N THR A 500 2.07 10.55 15.60
CA THR A 500 1.00 9.68 15.09
C THR A 500 1.51 8.54 14.21
N THR A 501 2.78 8.59 13.79
CA THR A 501 3.39 7.61 12.87
C THR A 501 4.44 6.71 13.52
N GLN A 502 4.66 6.82 14.84
CA GLN A 502 5.72 6.13 15.60
C GLN A 502 7.13 6.17 14.98
N ALA A 503 7.36 7.07 14.02
CA ALA A 503 8.69 7.35 13.53
C ALA A 503 9.43 8.14 14.61
N ARG A 504 10.64 7.69 14.97
CA ARG A 504 11.52 8.47 15.86
C ARG A 504 11.71 9.87 15.26
N PRO A 505 11.51 10.94 16.04
CA PRO A 505 12.00 12.25 15.63
C PRO A 505 13.53 12.18 15.61
N ASN A 506 14.14 12.58 14.50
CA ASN A 506 15.60 12.64 14.40
C ASN A 506 16.12 13.68 15.39
N TYR A 507 16.70 13.23 16.50
CA TYR A 507 17.50 14.05 17.39
C TYR A 507 18.89 14.17 16.75
N LEU A 508 19.32 15.40 16.45
CA LEU A 508 20.72 15.69 16.11
C LEU A 508 21.54 15.51 17.41
N PRO A 509 22.66 14.77 17.41
CA PRO A 509 23.44 14.57 18.62
C PRO A 509 24.26 15.84 18.92
N GLY A 510 23.76 16.64 19.87
CA GLY A 510 24.56 17.62 20.60
C GLY A 510 25.22 16.93 21.78
N THR A 511 26.55 16.95 21.80
CA THR A 511 27.43 16.48 22.86
C THR A 511 27.07 17.10 24.21
N ALA A 512 26.64 16.28 25.17
CA ALA A 512 26.68 16.62 26.58
C ALA A 512 27.68 15.66 27.26
N VAL A 513 28.91 16.13 27.40
CA VAL A 513 29.87 15.61 28.36
C VAL A 513 29.45 16.18 29.72
N SER A 514 28.93 15.34 30.60
CA SER A 514 28.88 15.66 32.04
C SER A 514 29.98 14.86 32.71
N LYS A 515 31.08 15.54 32.96
CA LYS A 515 32.06 15.15 33.98
C LYS A 515 31.47 15.48 35.34
N ASP A 516 31.63 14.53 36.25
CA ASP A 516 32.22 14.71 37.59
C ASP A 516 31.39 14.47 38.87
N TYR A 517 32.10 13.74 39.73
CA TYR A 517 32.17 13.63 41.19
C TYR A 517 31.19 12.75 42.00
N THR A 518 31.85 11.74 42.60
CA THR A 518 31.56 10.88 43.77
C THR A 518 30.53 9.77 43.64
#